data_AF-A0A968Q9V3-F1
#
_entry.id   AF-A0A968Q9V3-F1
#
_cell.length_a   1.000
_cell.length_b   1.000
_cell.length_c   1.000
_cell.angle_alpha   90.00
_cell.angle_beta   90.00
_cell.angle_gamma   90.00
#
_symmetry.space_group_name_H-M   'P 1'
#
loop_
_entity.id
_entity.type
_entity.pdbx_description
1 polymer ?
#
loop_
_entity_poly.entity_id
_entity_poly.type
_entity_poly.pdbx_seq_one_letter_code
_entity_poly.pdbx_strand_id
1 'polypeptide(L)'
;MSYRSMEWNDDVSQSGLSLPQAQQVIYNFLLDIVKAWPPEDVLDEFRHLFIQHIDSVSSQTLPALHVILFSNDEVEFRNTIKRCCYILVNNWEVARQFDYIQALVNLFDDPLLQRRTLSPTLKRLRHWLSNFVACQDFQDLKLFAARLVGDRTINRPGEWVNRYTSYLLVPQYVNEANPIEQRQAARALSHRLKDQFKFDLAMYTAYSQSAIPPRQSIKNPTALGDSTLRLIKAMVAKRGDFSYRNLSRLFLEQTRNTSYVNFKANLPKYLLYTVNANPIARQIDSHLRAKLKHPLH
;
A
#
# COMPACT_ATOMS: atom_id res chain seq x y z
N MET A 1 -51.26 -25.19 -41.01
CA MET A 1 -50.99 -25.41 -39.57
C MET A 1 -49.74 -26.28 -39.49
N SER A 2 -48.52 -25.80 -39.67
CA SER A 2 -47.73 -24.85 -38.86
C SER A 2 -47.73 -25.18 -37.37
N TYR A 3 -46.70 -25.91 -36.94
CA TYR A 3 -45.90 -25.61 -35.74
C TYR A 3 -44.49 -26.15 -36.01
N ARG A 4 -43.61 -25.28 -36.52
CA ARG A 4 -42.17 -25.52 -36.60
C ARG A 4 -41.61 -25.20 -35.22
N SER A 5 -41.05 -26.20 -34.56
CA SER A 5 -40.32 -26.06 -33.30
C SER A 5 -39.29 -24.93 -33.43
N MET A 6 -39.48 -23.90 -32.62
CA MET A 6 -38.59 -22.76 -32.53
C MET A 6 -37.47 -23.17 -31.57
N GLU A 7 -36.41 -23.75 -32.14
CA GLU A 7 -35.12 -23.87 -31.49
C GLU A 7 -34.67 -22.46 -31.10
N TRP A 8 -34.59 -22.20 -29.80
CA TRP A 8 -33.94 -21.02 -29.28
C TRP A 8 -32.44 -21.20 -29.51
N ASN A 9 -31.97 -20.75 -30.67
CA ASN A 9 -30.56 -20.58 -30.92
C ASN A 9 -30.01 -19.60 -29.88
N ASP A 10 -29.03 -20.08 -29.12
CA ASP A 10 -28.12 -19.29 -28.31
C ASP A 10 -27.53 -18.15 -29.16
N ASP A 11 -28.03 -16.94 -28.95
CA ASP A 11 -27.51 -15.72 -29.56
C ASP A 11 -26.23 -15.29 -28.82
N VAL A 12 -25.19 -16.13 -28.91
CA VAL A 12 -23.83 -15.83 -28.52
C VAL A 12 -23.09 -15.36 -29.77
N SER A 13 -23.39 -14.15 -30.29
CA SER A 13 -22.60 -13.52 -31.36
C SER A 13 -23.01 -12.07 -31.63
N GLN A 14 -22.73 -11.14 -30.72
CA GLN A 14 -22.68 -9.71 -31.11
C GLN A 14 -21.29 -9.07 -31.00
N SER A 15 -20.23 -9.80 -30.63
CA SER A 15 -18.86 -9.27 -30.73
C SER A 15 -17.75 -10.28 -31.09
N GLY A 16 -18.02 -11.59 -31.13
CA GLY A 16 -17.00 -12.60 -31.47
C GLY A 16 -15.77 -12.64 -30.54
N LEU A 17 -15.78 -11.90 -29.42
CA LEU A 17 -14.69 -11.81 -28.47
C LEU A 17 -14.77 -12.97 -27.46
N SER A 18 -13.63 -13.60 -27.20
CA SER A 18 -13.46 -14.49 -26.04
C SER A 18 -13.35 -13.68 -24.74
N LEU A 19 -13.59 -14.33 -23.59
CA LEU A 19 -13.46 -13.71 -22.27
C LEU A 19 -12.11 -12.98 -22.06
N PRO A 20 -10.93 -13.57 -22.36
CA PRO A 20 -9.65 -12.88 -22.23
C PRO A 20 -9.51 -11.67 -23.16
N GLN A 21 -10.06 -11.74 -24.38
CA GLN A 21 -10.04 -10.62 -25.32
C GLN A 21 -10.92 -9.47 -24.84
N ALA A 22 -12.11 -9.77 -24.32
CA ALA A 22 -13.01 -8.78 -23.73
C ALA A 22 -12.37 -8.08 -22.52
N GLN A 23 -11.72 -8.84 -21.64
CA GLN A 23 -10.92 -8.28 -20.53
C GLN A 23 -9.82 -7.33 -21.06
N GLN A 24 -9.07 -7.76 -22.08
CA GLN A 24 -7.97 -6.96 -22.65
C GLN A 24 -8.45 -5.66 -23.30
N VAL A 25 -9.63 -5.66 -23.96
CA VAL A 25 -10.24 -4.44 -24.52
C VAL A 25 -10.46 -3.41 -23.43
N ILE A 26 -11.04 -3.81 -22.30
CA ILE A 26 -11.28 -2.90 -21.16
C ILE A 26 -9.94 -2.43 -20.56
N TYR A 27 -8.97 -3.32 -20.37
CA TYR A 27 -7.68 -2.96 -19.78
C TYR A 27 -6.90 -1.98 -20.65
N ASN A 28 -6.85 -2.20 -21.97
CA ASN A 28 -6.18 -1.30 -22.90
C ASN A 28 -6.83 0.07 -22.90
N PHE A 29 -8.16 0.11 -22.97
CA PHE A 29 -8.90 1.35 -22.91
C PHE A 29 -8.58 2.16 -21.63
N LEU A 30 -8.63 1.53 -20.45
CA LEU A 30 -8.29 2.20 -19.19
C LEU A 30 -6.82 2.66 -19.16
N LEU A 31 -5.89 1.86 -19.71
CA LEU A 31 -4.47 2.21 -19.82
C LEU A 31 -4.22 3.40 -20.75
N ASP A 32 -5.04 3.56 -21.79
CA ASP A 32 -4.92 4.64 -22.76
C ASP A 32 -5.50 5.95 -22.19
N ILE A 33 -6.72 5.91 -21.65
CA ILE A 33 -7.36 7.11 -21.11
C ILE A 33 -6.62 7.63 -19.87
N VAL A 34 -6.09 6.76 -19.00
CA VAL A 34 -5.38 7.21 -17.79
C VAL A 34 -4.05 7.92 -18.10
N LYS A 35 -3.50 7.74 -19.30
CA LYS A 35 -2.29 8.45 -19.76
C LYS A 35 -2.61 9.75 -20.50
N ALA A 36 -3.76 9.81 -21.15
CA ALA A 36 -4.10 10.87 -22.10
C ALA A 36 -5.09 11.89 -21.55
N TRP A 37 -5.98 11.49 -20.63
CA TRP A 37 -7.11 12.28 -20.18
C TRP A 37 -6.90 12.81 -18.75
N PRO A 38 -7.58 13.91 -18.39
CA PRO A 38 -7.68 14.35 -17.00
C PRO A 38 -8.27 13.26 -16.08
N PRO A 39 -7.81 13.13 -14.83
CA PRO A 39 -8.28 12.06 -13.93
C PRO A 39 -9.77 12.10 -13.61
N GLU A 40 -10.39 13.29 -13.61
CA GLU A 40 -11.84 13.47 -13.50
C GLU A 40 -12.60 12.76 -14.62
N ASP A 41 -12.19 12.94 -15.88
CA ASP A 41 -12.83 12.31 -17.04
C ASP A 41 -12.65 10.79 -17.01
N VAL A 42 -11.49 10.31 -16.53
CA VAL A 42 -11.21 8.88 -16.35
C VAL A 42 -12.10 8.26 -15.26
N LEU A 43 -12.35 8.98 -14.17
CA LEU A 43 -13.26 8.53 -13.12
C LEU A 43 -14.71 8.46 -13.61
N ASP A 44 -15.15 9.49 -14.34
CA ASP A 44 -16.48 9.51 -14.92
C ASP A 44 -16.66 8.36 -15.91
N GLU A 45 -15.65 8.06 -16.73
CA GLU A 45 -15.69 6.94 -17.64
C GLU A 45 -15.74 5.58 -16.93
N PHE A 46 -14.97 5.42 -15.86
CA PHE A 46 -15.05 4.23 -15.01
C PHE A 46 -16.45 4.08 -14.40
N ARG A 47 -17.04 5.18 -13.93
CA ARG A 47 -18.40 5.21 -13.38
C ARG A 47 -19.44 4.87 -14.44
N HIS A 48 -19.33 5.42 -15.65
CA HIS A 48 -20.23 5.11 -16.77
C HIS A 48 -20.19 3.62 -17.11
N LEU A 49 -19.00 3.02 -17.21
CA LEU A 49 -18.83 1.63 -17.60
C LEU A 49 -19.33 0.65 -16.52
N PHE A 50 -18.89 0.80 -15.28
CA PHE A 50 -19.11 -0.20 -14.22
C PHE A 50 -20.30 0.09 -13.30
N ILE A 51 -20.64 1.37 -13.06
CA ILE A 51 -21.66 1.76 -12.07
C ILE A 51 -22.99 2.10 -12.74
N GLN A 52 -22.96 2.98 -13.75
CA GLN A 52 -24.15 3.45 -14.44
C GLN A 52 -24.55 2.55 -15.60
N HIS A 53 -23.59 1.83 -16.17
CA HIS A 53 -23.77 0.94 -17.32
C HIS A 53 -24.38 1.67 -18.53
N ILE A 54 -23.83 2.84 -18.84
CA ILE A 54 -24.20 3.68 -19.97
C ILE A 54 -23.08 3.59 -21.01
N ASP A 55 -23.42 3.82 -22.29
CA ASP A 55 -22.45 3.88 -23.37
C ASP A 55 -21.28 4.79 -23.00
N SER A 56 -20.11 4.15 -23.03
CA SER A 56 -18.80 4.72 -22.82
C SER A 56 -18.36 5.44 -24.10
N VAL A 57 -17.43 6.39 -23.98
CA VAL A 57 -16.84 7.07 -25.15
C VAL A 57 -16.19 6.04 -26.11
N SER A 58 -15.78 4.89 -25.58
CA SER A 58 -15.41 3.74 -26.40
C SER A 58 -16.61 2.85 -26.70
N SER A 59 -16.93 2.74 -27.98
CA SER A 59 -17.99 1.86 -28.49
C SER A 59 -17.74 0.36 -28.25
N GLN A 60 -16.53 -0.04 -27.81
CA GLN A 60 -16.14 -1.44 -27.65
C GLN A 60 -16.09 -1.93 -26.19
N THR A 61 -16.08 -1.02 -25.20
CA THR A 61 -15.93 -1.39 -23.78
C THR A 61 -17.20 -1.98 -23.19
N LEU A 62 -18.38 -1.44 -23.55
CA LEU A 62 -19.66 -1.92 -23.05
C LEU A 62 -20.02 -3.31 -23.62
N PRO A 63 -19.83 -3.60 -24.93
CA PRO A 63 -19.93 -4.95 -25.45
C PRO A 63 -18.93 -5.92 -24.81
N ALA A 64 -17.69 -5.49 -24.57
CA ALA A 64 -16.70 -6.31 -23.87
C ALA A 64 -17.14 -6.63 -22.43
N LEU A 65 -17.69 -5.65 -21.71
CA LEU A 65 -18.24 -5.87 -20.37
C LEU A 65 -19.41 -6.87 -20.40
N HIS A 66 -20.26 -6.81 -21.43
CA HIS A 66 -21.33 -7.80 -21.60
C HIS A 66 -20.77 -9.21 -21.77
N VAL A 67 -19.74 -9.42 -22.60
CA VAL A 67 -19.08 -10.73 -22.75
C VAL A 67 -18.59 -11.28 -21.40
N ILE A 68 -18.00 -10.42 -20.56
CA ILE A 68 -17.52 -10.80 -19.21
C ILE A 68 -18.70 -11.14 -18.28
N LEU A 69 -19.83 -10.44 -18.38
CA LEU A 69 -21.01 -10.75 -17.58
C LEU A 69 -21.73 -12.02 -18.07
N PHE A 70 -21.69 -12.31 -19.37
CA PHE A 70 -22.31 -13.49 -19.97
C PHE A 70 -21.50 -14.77 -19.76
N SER A 71 -20.18 -14.68 -19.53
CA SER A 71 -19.38 -15.85 -19.12
C SER A 71 -19.83 -16.44 -17.77
N ASN A 72 -20.62 -15.68 -17.00
CA ASN A 72 -21.22 -16.09 -15.73
C ASN A 72 -20.21 -16.56 -14.68
N ASP A 73 -18.97 -16.04 -14.74
CA ASP A 73 -17.90 -16.32 -13.80
C ASP A 73 -17.64 -15.10 -12.91
N GLU A 74 -18.15 -15.15 -11.67
CA GLU A 74 -17.97 -14.08 -10.70
C GLU A 74 -16.50 -13.90 -10.27
N VAL A 75 -15.72 -14.99 -10.21
CA VAL A 75 -14.31 -14.92 -9.82
C VAL A 75 -13.54 -14.13 -10.87
N GLU A 76 -13.76 -14.45 -12.15
CA GLU A 76 -13.14 -13.73 -13.26
C GLU A 76 -13.61 -12.28 -13.36
N PHE A 77 -14.89 -12.01 -13.12
CA PHE A 77 -15.38 -10.63 -13.03
C PHE A 77 -14.68 -9.84 -11.91
N ARG A 78 -14.56 -10.42 -10.71
CA ARG A 78 -13.87 -9.77 -9.58
C ARG A 78 -12.38 -9.54 -9.88
N ASN A 79 -11.71 -10.50 -10.50
CA ASN A 79 -10.32 -10.34 -10.95
C ASN A 79 -10.20 -9.21 -11.99
N THR A 80 -11.18 -9.12 -12.89
CA THR A 80 -11.24 -8.07 -13.91
C THR A 80 -11.36 -6.69 -13.29
N ILE A 81 -12.37 -6.47 -12.43
CA ILE A 81 -12.58 -5.16 -11.83
C ILE A 81 -11.45 -4.78 -10.88
N LYS A 82 -10.89 -5.74 -10.15
CA LYS A 82 -9.68 -5.56 -9.35
C LYS A 82 -8.56 -5.00 -10.22
N ARG A 83 -8.27 -5.64 -11.36
CA ARG A 83 -7.23 -5.20 -12.29
C ARG A 83 -7.52 -3.82 -12.88
N CYS A 84 -8.77 -3.52 -13.22
CA CYS A 84 -9.19 -2.18 -13.65
C CYS A 84 -8.89 -1.13 -12.58
N CYS A 85 -9.24 -1.37 -11.32
CA CYS A 85 -8.90 -0.47 -10.21
C CYS A 85 -7.39 -0.28 -10.10
N TYR A 86 -6.59 -1.35 -10.13
CA TYR A 86 -5.12 -1.25 -10.02
C TYR A 86 -4.46 -0.55 -11.22
N ILE A 87 -5.03 -0.61 -12.43
CA ILE A 87 -4.54 0.17 -13.57
C ILE A 87 -4.61 1.67 -13.25
N LEU A 88 -5.75 2.14 -12.75
CA LEU A 88 -5.96 3.54 -12.40
C LEU A 88 -5.12 3.94 -11.18
N VAL A 89 -5.16 3.14 -10.11
CA VAL A 89 -4.44 3.39 -8.86
C VAL A 89 -2.93 3.50 -9.11
N ASN A 90 -2.33 2.56 -9.83
CA ASN A 90 -0.89 2.59 -10.09
C ASN A 90 -0.48 3.82 -10.90
N ASN A 91 -1.30 4.24 -11.86
CA ASN A 91 -1.01 5.43 -12.65
C ASN A 91 -1.10 6.71 -11.80
N TRP A 92 -2.21 6.88 -11.06
CA TRP A 92 -2.41 8.04 -10.21
C TRP A 92 -1.47 8.09 -9.01
N GLU A 93 -1.02 6.94 -8.50
CA GLU A 93 0.00 6.88 -7.46
C GLU A 93 1.33 7.46 -7.97
N VAL A 94 1.75 7.05 -9.18
CA VAL A 94 2.97 7.59 -9.83
C VAL A 94 2.83 9.09 -10.11
N ALA A 95 1.64 9.53 -10.57
CA ALA A 95 1.34 10.94 -10.82
C ALA A 95 1.05 11.75 -9.53
N ARG A 96 1.08 11.12 -8.35
CA ARG A 96 0.75 11.72 -7.03
C ARG A 96 -0.66 12.32 -6.93
N GLN A 97 -1.58 11.77 -7.72
CA GLN A 97 -3.00 12.14 -7.81
C GLN A 97 -3.83 11.36 -6.77
N PHE A 98 -3.44 11.42 -5.50
CA PHE A 98 -4.02 10.60 -4.43
C PHE A 98 -5.51 10.87 -4.15
N ASP A 99 -5.98 12.09 -4.43
CA ASP A 99 -7.41 12.43 -4.30
C ASP A 99 -8.28 11.56 -5.20
N TYR A 100 -7.79 11.27 -6.41
CA TYR A 100 -8.51 10.48 -7.40
C TYR A 100 -8.52 9.00 -7.06
N ILE A 101 -7.51 8.50 -6.35
CA ILE A 101 -7.52 7.15 -5.77
C ILE A 101 -8.65 7.03 -4.72
N GLN A 102 -8.80 8.02 -3.85
CA GLN A 102 -9.89 8.04 -2.88
C GLN A 102 -11.25 8.21 -3.57
N ALA A 103 -11.33 9.07 -4.59
CA ALA A 103 -12.56 9.26 -5.35
C ALA A 103 -13.01 7.97 -6.06
N LEU A 104 -12.08 7.19 -6.62
CA LEU A 104 -12.36 5.87 -7.19
C LEU A 104 -12.94 4.90 -6.16
N VAL A 105 -12.36 4.85 -4.95
CA VAL A 105 -12.91 4.01 -3.87
C VAL A 105 -14.34 4.47 -3.51
N ASN A 106 -14.58 5.78 -3.46
CA ASN A 106 -15.89 6.32 -3.14
C ASN A 106 -16.96 6.02 -4.21
N LEU A 107 -16.58 5.73 -5.47
CA LEU A 107 -17.53 5.32 -6.52
C LEU A 107 -18.28 4.03 -6.15
N PHE A 108 -17.68 3.17 -5.33
CA PHE A 108 -18.29 1.92 -4.89
C PHE A 108 -19.25 2.09 -3.70
N ASP A 109 -19.29 3.28 -3.09
CA ASP A 109 -20.31 3.64 -2.10
C ASP A 109 -21.56 4.28 -2.78
N ASP A 110 -21.62 4.32 -4.13
CA ASP A 110 -22.71 4.92 -4.89
C ASP A 110 -24.06 4.20 -4.65
N PRO A 111 -25.13 4.92 -4.25
CA PRO A 111 -26.47 4.34 -4.05
C PRO A 111 -27.04 3.60 -5.25
N LEU A 112 -26.56 3.89 -6.47
CA LEU A 112 -26.97 3.20 -7.69
C LEU A 112 -26.69 1.69 -7.64
N LEU A 113 -25.66 1.26 -6.90
CA LEU A 113 -25.34 -0.15 -6.71
C LEU A 113 -26.40 -0.91 -5.90
N GLN A 114 -27.13 -0.21 -5.02
CA GLN A 114 -28.18 -0.78 -4.20
C GLN A 114 -29.59 -0.62 -4.80
N ARG A 115 -29.70 0.14 -5.91
CA ARG A 115 -30.98 0.39 -6.56
C ARG A 115 -31.57 -0.90 -7.12
N ARG A 116 -32.88 -1.09 -6.98
CA ARG A 116 -33.59 -2.19 -7.62
C ARG A 116 -33.63 -2.01 -9.15
N THR A 117 -33.51 -3.10 -9.89
CA THR A 117 -33.61 -3.12 -11.36
C THR A 117 -34.35 -4.38 -11.80
N LEU A 118 -35.09 -4.25 -12.90
CA LEU A 118 -35.78 -5.37 -13.54
C LEU A 118 -34.88 -6.13 -14.52
N SER A 119 -33.74 -5.54 -14.93
CA SER A 119 -32.78 -6.19 -15.83
C SER A 119 -31.97 -7.26 -15.07
N PRO A 120 -32.01 -8.54 -15.50
CA PRO A 120 -31.25 -9.61 -14.86
C PRO A 120 -29.73 -9.38 -14.90
N THR A 121 -29.22 -8.88 -16.04
CA THR A 121 -27.78 -8.59 -16.22
C THR A 121 -27.31 -7.49 -15.27
N LEU A 122 -28.09 -6.41 -15.13
CA LEU A 122 -27.77 -5.34 -14.17
C LEU A 122 -27.89 -5.80 -12.73
N LYS A 123 -28.87 -6.65 -12.41
CA LYS A 123 -29.02 -7.22 -11.06
C LYS A 123 -27.79 -8.05 -10.69
N ARG A 124 -27.29 -8.87 -11.62
CA ARG A 124 -26.06 -9.67 -11.45
C ARG A 124 -24.83 -8.79 -11.30
N LEU A 125 -24.64 -7.81 -12.19
CA LEU A 125 -23.53 -6.85 -12.09
C LEU A 125 -23.50 -6.17 -10.71
N ARG A 126 -24.63 -5.63 -10.25
CA ARG A 126 -24.73 -4.99 -8.93
C ARG A 126 -24.45 -5.94 -7.78
N HIS A 127 -24.92 -7.18 -7.87
CA HIS A 127 -24.64 -8.20 -6.87
C HIS A 127 -23.13 -8.52 -6.81
N TRP A 128 -22.49 -8.72 -7.95
CA TRP A 128 -21.05 -8.99 -8.03
C TRP A 128 -20.20 -7.81 -7.58
N LEU A 129 -20.61 -6.59 -7.89
CA LEU A 129 -19.99 -5.37 -7.37
C LEU A 129 -20.13 -5.29 -5.84
N SER A 130 -21.30 -5.61 -5.29
CA SER A 130 -21.49 -5.66 -3.84
C SER A 130 -20.60 -6.72 -3.17
N ASN A 131 -20.46 -7.90 -3.79
CA ASN A 131 -19.56 -8.95 -3.28
C ASN A 131 -18.09 -8.54 -3.39
N PHE A 132 -17.70 -7.83 -4.45
CA PHE A 132 -16.37 -7.25 -4.60
C PHE A 132 -16.10 -6.21 -3.50
N VAL A 133 -17.04 -5.32 -3.21
CA VAL A 133 -16.87 -4.33 -2.12
C VAL A 133 -16.71 -5.00 -0.76
N ALA A 134 -17.38 -6.12 -0.52
CA ALA A 134 -17.27 -6.88 0.72
C ALA A 134 -15.99 -7.73 0.82
N CYS A 135 -15.24 -7.94 -0.28
CA CYS A 135 -14.08 -8.81 -0.28
C CYS A 135 -12.82 -8.14 0.30
N GLN A 136 -11.88 -8.96 0.78
CA GLN A 136 -10.64 -8.47 1.39
C GLN A 136 -9.83 -7.59 0.44
N ASP A 137 -9.80 -7.93 -0.86
CA ASP A 137 -9.05 -7.17 -1.86
C ASP A 137 -9.51 -5.70 -1.95
N PHE A 138 -10.82 -5.46 -1.86
CA PHE A 138 -11.36 -4.11 -1.87
C PHE A 138 -11.18 -3.40 -0.54
N GLN A 139 -11.29 -4.12 0.59
CA GLN A 139 -11.02 -3.55 1.91
C GLN A 139 -9.56 -3.08 2.03
N ASP A 140 -8.61 -3.86 1.49
CA ASP A 140 -7.20 -3.48 1.43
C ASP A 140 -6.99 -2.22 0.57
N LEU A 141 -7.67 -2.13 -0.57
CA LEU A 141 -7.65 -0.92 -1.42
C LEU A 141 -8.24 0.30 -0.70
N LYS A 142 -9.35 0.14 0.01
CA LYS A 142 -10.00 1.21 0.80
C LYS A 142 -9.08 1.71 1.92
N LEU A 143 -8.42 0.79 2.64
CA LEU A 143 -7.42 1.14 3.65
C LEU A 143 -6.20 1.84 3.05
N PHE A 144 -5.73 1.39 1.88
CA PHE A 144 -4.64 2.04 1.15
C PHE A 144 -4.99 3.48 0.76
N ALA A 145 -6.16 3.70 0.13
CA ALA A 145 -6.62 5.02 -0.25
C ALA A 145 -6.77 5.96 0.97
N ALA A 146 -7.40 5.47 2.05
CA ALA A 146 -7.59 6.24 3.27
C ALA A 146 -6.28 6.66 3.93
N ARG A 147 -5.25 5.80 3.88
CA ARG A 147 -3.89 6.13 4.38
C ARG A 147 -3.26 7.25 3.57
N LEU A 148 -3.38 7.24 2.24
CA LEU A 148 -2.80 8.26 1.37
C LEU A 148 -3.40 9.66 1.58
N VAL A 149 -4.70 9.72 1.91
CA VAL A 149 -5.38 10.98 2.26
C VAL A 149 -5.08 11.40 3.71
N GLY A 150 -5.09 10.45 4.66
CA GLY A 150 -4.82 10.70 6.07
C GLY A 150 -3.40 11.22 6.36
N ASP A 151 -2.40 10.74 5.60
CA ASP A 151 -1.00 11.15 5.71
C ASP A 151 -0.78 12.64 5.33
N ARG A 152 -1.80 13.32 4.75
CA ARG A 152 -1.76 14.77 4.50
C ARG A 152 -1.70 15.60 5.78
N THR A 153 -2.19 15.08 6.91
CA THR A 153 -2.29 15.83 8.16
C THR A 153 -1.07 15.68 9.07
N ILE A 154 -0.22 14.66 8.87
CA ILE A 154 0.89 14.37 9.79
C ILE A 154 2.27 14.44 9.12
N ASN A 155 2.47 14.06 7.86
CA ASN A 155 3.72 14.28 7.13
C ASN A 155 3.52 13.99 5.63
N ARG A 156 3.95 14.90 4.74
CA ARG A 156 3.78 14.84 3.28
C ARG A 156 3.68 13.41 2.67
N PRO A 157 2.52 13.01 2.08
CA PRO A 157 2.24 11.66 1.57
C PRO A 157 3.19 11.17 0.47
N GLY A 158 3.83 12.09 -0.25
CA GLY A 158 4.74 11.75 -1.35
C GLY A 158 6.06 11.14 -0.90
N GLU A 159 6.40 11.21 0.39
CA GLU A 159 7.65 10.64 0.88
C GLU A 159 7.49 9.19 1.33
N TRP A 160 6.36 8.76 1.93
CA TRP A 160 6.22 7.37 2.42
C TRP A 160 6.11 6.34 1.31
N VAL A 161 5.30 6.59 0.27
CA VAL A 161 5.11 5.66 -0.85
C VAL A 161 6.44 5.37 -1.55
N ASN A 162 7.16 6.41 -1.98
CA ASN A 162 8.47 6.28 -2.63
C ASN A 162 9.52 5.55 -1.76
N ARG A 163 9.42 5.66 -0.43
CA ARG A 163 10.35 5.04 0.53
C ARG A 163 10.15 3.53 0.68
N TYR A 164 8.91 3.04 0.55
CA TYR A 164 8.59 1.61 0.66
C TYR A 164 8.39 0.91 -0.69
N THR A 165 8.31 1.63 -1.82
CA THR A 165 8.17 1.05 -3.17
C THR A 165 9.19 -0.04 -3.44
N SER A 166 10.45 0.14 -3.01
CA SER A 166 11.50 -0.87 -3.21
C SER A 166 11.21 -2.21 -2.51
N TYR A 167 10.45 -2.19 -1.41
CA TYR A 167 10.01 -3.37 -0.68
C TYR A 167 8.69 -3.93 -1.23
N LEU A 168 7.80 -3.08 -1.76
CA LEU A 168 6.57 -3.51 -2.44
C LEU A 168 6.83 -4.23 -3.77
N LEU A 169 7.99 -4.02 -4.38
CA LEU A 169 8.44 -4.75 -5.57
C LEU A 169 8.93 -6.18 -5.25
N VAL A 170 9.16 -6.52 -3.97
CA VAL A 170 9.69 -7.83 -3.55
C VAL A 170 8.78 -8.99 -3.93
N PRO A 171 7.47 -8.96 -3.64
CA PRO A 171 6.54 -10.00 -4.08
C PRO A 171 6.50 -10.15 -5.61
N GLN A 172 6.72 -9.07 -6.36
CA GLN A 172 6.67 -9.08 -7.83
C GLN A 172 7.84 -9.81 -8.46
N TYR A 173 9.06 -9.68 -7.92
CA TYR A 173 10.21 -10.41 -8.47
C TYR A 173 10.46 -11.78 -7.82
N VAL A 174 9.92 -12.04 -6.62
CA VAL A 174 10.04 -13.33 -5.94
C VAL A 174 9.02 -14.35 -6.47
N ASN A 175 7.81 -13.90 -6.86
CA ASN A 175 6.77 -14.80 -7.32
C ASN A 175 7.13 -15.46 -8.66
N GLU A 176 7.39 -16.77 -8.65
CA GLU A 176 7.78 -17.56 -9.82
C GLU A 176 6.69 -17.67 -10.88
N ALA A 177 5.42 -17.40 -10.53
CA ALA A 177 4.32 -17.33 -11.49
C ALA A 177 4.42 -16.10 -12.42
N ASN A 178 5.24 -15.10 -12.07
CA ASN A 178 5.43 -13.91 -12.90
C ASN A 178 6.47 -14.16 -14.02
N PRO A 179 6.24 -13.62 -15.23
CA PRO A 179 7.18 -13.68 -16.34
C PRO A 179 8.60 -13.25 -15.94
N ILE A 180 9.62 -13.93 -16.49
CA ILE A 180 11.03 -13.68 -16.16
C ILE A 180 11.42 -12.22 -16.39
N GLU A 181 10.96 -11.62 -17.49
CA GLU A 181 11.23 -10.22 -17.83
C GLU A 181 10.65 -9.26 -16.78
N GLN A 182 9.42 -9.51 -16.32
CA GLN A 182 8.76 -8.70 -15.29
C GLN A 182 9.48 -8.84 -13.94
N ARG A 183 9.93 -10.05 -13.59
CA ARG A 183 10.72 -10.28 -12.37
C ARG A 183 12.05 -9.56 -12.42
N GLN A 184 12.75 -9.61 -13.56
CA GLN A 184 14.03 -8.92 -13.73
C GLN A 184 13.86 -7.40 -13.69
N ALA A 185 12.82 -6.85 -14.34
CA ALA A 185 12.51 -5.43 -14.31
C ALA A 185 12.18 -4.93 -12.89
N ALA A 186 11.30 -5.64 -12.16
CA ALA A 186 10.95 -5.31 -10.79
C ALA A 186 12.17 -5.39 -9.84
N ARG A 187 13.05 -6.39 -10.05
CA ARG A 187 14.30 -6.52 -9.29
C ARG A 187 15.25 -5.36 -9.55
N ALA A 188 15.51 -5.03 -10.82
CA ALA A 188 16.39 -3.93 -11.21
C ALA A 188 15.89 -2.58 -10.67
N LEU A 189 14.58 -2.35 -10.74
CA LEU A 189 13.95 -1.14 -10.21
C LEU A 189 14.06 -1.06 -8.68
N SER A 190 13.79 -2.16 -7.95
CA SER A 190 13.96 -2.22 -6.49
C SER A 190 15.40 -1.88 -6.07
N HIS A 191 16.40 -2.41 -6.79
CA HIS A 191 17.80 -2.10 -6.53
C HIS A 191 18.12 -0.62 -6.75
N ARG A 192 17.73 -0.05 -7.89
CA ARG A 192 17.97 1.38 -8.19
C ARG A 192 17.37 2.30 -7.13
N LEU A 193 16.14 2.03 -6.70
CA LEU A 193 15.47 2.81 -5.66
C LEU A 193 16.19 2.73 -4.31
N LYS A 194 16.68 1.54 -3.92
CA LYS A 194 17.46 1.37 -2.68
C LYS A 194 18.78 2.12 -2.74
N ASP A 195 19.46 2.12 -3.88
CA ASP A 195 20.76 2.78 -4.02
C ASP A 195 20.62 4.31 -4.06
N GLN A 196 19.58 4.82 -4.70
CA GLN A 196 19.22 6.24 -4.63
C GLN A 196 18.93 6.68 -3.18
N PHE A 197 18.14 5.89 -2.44
CA PHE A 197 17.85 6.20 -1.04
C PHE A 197 19.12 6.22 -0.16
N LYS A 198 20.03 5.26 -0.35
CA LYS A 198 21.33 5.24 0.37
C LYS A 198 22.16 6.48 0.04
N PHE A 199 22.19 6.88 -1.23
CA PHE A 199 22.91 8.05 -1.69
C PHE A 199 22.35 9.34 -1.05
N ASP A 200 21.03 9.53 -1.11
CA ASP A 200 20.36 10.68 -0.51
C ASP A 200 20.60 10.74 1.01
N LEU A 201 20.57 9.60 1.69
CA LEU A 201 20.86 9.50 3.12
C LEU A 201 22.32 9.85 3.44
N ALA A 202 23.28 9.36 2.66
CA ALA A 202 24.69 9.71 2.81
C ALA A 202 24.89 11.21 2.63
N MET A 203 24.25 11.80 1.62
CA MET A 203 24.31 13.23 1.34
C MET A 203 23.75 14.05 2.51
N TYR A 204 22.53 13.73 2.95
CA TYR A 204 21.88 14.41 4.07
C TYR A 204 22.70 14.30 5.37
N THR A 205 23.24 13.11 5.67
CA THR A 205 24.05 12.88 6.88
C THR A 205 25.42 13.58 6.83
N ALA A 206 26.00 13.79 5.64
CA ALA A 206 27.23 14.56 5.47
C ALA A 206 26.98 16.05 5.68
N TYR A 207 25.94 16.61 5.07
CA TYR A 207 25.62 18.04 5.19
C TYR A 207 25.09 18.43 6.56
N SER A 208 24.36 17.55 7.26
CA SER A 208 23.97 17.79 8.65
C SER A 208 25.17 17.86 9.63
N GLN A 209 26.39 17.55 9.18
CA GLN A 209 27.63 17.68 9.96
C GLN A 209 28.46 18.91 9.58
N SER A 210 28.19 19.54 8.44
CA SER A 210 28.95 20.71 8.00
C SER A 210 28.43 21.99 8.66
N ALA A 211 29.33 22.81 9.20
CA ALA A 211 29.01 24.14 9.74
C ALA A 211 28.61 25.16 8.66
N ILE A 212 28.71 24.79 7.39
CA ILE A 212 28.39 25.63 6.23
C ILE A 212 26.96 25.31 5.80
N PRO A 213 26.04 26.30 5.77
CA PRO A 213 24.68 26.07 5.30
C PRO A 213 24.71 25.71 3.81
N PRO A 214 24.04 24.62 3.39
CA PRO A 214 24.02 24.21 1.99
C PRO A 214 23.26 25.24 1.14
N ARG A 215 23.73 25.48 -0.09
CA ARG A 215 23.06 26.38 -1.07
C ARG A 215 21.65 25.91 -1.48
N GLN A 216 21.31 24.65 -1.21
CA GLN A 216 19.99 24.05 -1.43
C GLN A 216 19.55 23.32 -0.16
N SER A 217 18.27 23.41 0.20
CA SER A 217 17.73 22.70 1.36
C SER A 217 17.65 21.20 1.09
N ILE A 218 18.70 20.47 1.48
CA ILE A 218 18.71 19.00 1.41
C ILE A 218 17.76 18.49 2.48
N LYS A 219 16.67 17.87 2.02
CA LYS A 219 15.62 17.34 2.90
C LYS A 219 16.04 16.01 3.50
N ASN A 220 15.64 15.77 4.74
CA ASN A 220 15.83 14.50 5.41
C ASN A 220 15.12 13.39 4.62
N PRO A 221 15.84 12.41 4.04
CA PRO A 221 15.20 11.35 3.26
C PRO A 221 14.49 10.33 4.16
N THR A 222 14.67 10.39 5.48
CA THR A 222 14.00 9.50 6.44
C THR A 222 12.73 10.13 7.01
N ALA A 223 11.74 9.30 7.38
CA ALA A 223 10.54 9.74 8.11
C ALA A 223 10.81 10.03 9.60
N LEU A 224 12.06 9.83 10.04
CA LEU A 224 12.48 10.04 11.42
C LEU A 224 12.85 11.50 11.58
N GLY A 225 12.24 12.18 12.54
CA GLY A 225 12.62 13.55 12.88
C GLY A 225 14.12 13.67 13.15
N ASP A 226 14.69 14.83 12.87
CA ASP A 226 16.14 15.09 12.95
C ASP A 226 16.73 14.79 14.35
N SER A 227 15.90 14.83 15.40
CA SER A 227 16.25 14.39 16.76
C SER A 227 16.44 12.87 16.86
N THR A 228 15.54 12.09 16.27
CA THR A 228 15.61 10.62 16.22
C THR A 228 16.79 10.16 15.37
N LEU A 229 17.05 10.82 14.25
CA LEU A 229 18.26 10.54 13.44
C LEU A 229 19.54 10.85 14.21
N ARG A 230 19.60 11.99 14.91
CA ARG A 230 20.74 12.31 15.78
C ARG A 230 20.91 11.27 16.88
N LEU A 231 19.83 10.74 17.44
CA LEU A 231 19.88 9.68 18.44
C LEU A 231 20.39 8.36 17.84
N ILE A 232 19.86 7.92 16.69
CA ILE A 232 20.33 6.72 15.99
C ILE A 232 21.80 6.88 15.62
N LYS A 233 22.19 8.04 15.10
CA LYS A 233 23.57 8.36 14.78
C LYS A 233 24.44 8.35 16.03
N ALA A 234 23.99 8.91 17.16
CA ALA A 234 24.70 8.87 18.42
C ALA A 234 24.83 7.43 18.93
N MET A 235 23.80 6.58 18.79
CA MET A 235 23.86 5.16 19.13
C MET A 235 24.84 4.39 18.24
N VAL A 236 24.84 4.67 16.94
CA VAL A 236 25.74 4.04 15.95
C VAL A 236 27.18 4.52 16.14
N ALA A 237 27.40 5.81 16.40
CA ALA A 237 28.72 6.40 16.66
C ALA A 237 29.28 6.01 18.05
N LYS A 238 28.43 5.90 19.08
CA LYS A 238 28.79 5.38 20.41
C LYS A 238 29.10 3.88 20.42
N ARG A 239 28.99 3.16 19.28
CA ARG A 239 29.61 1.83 19.15
C ARG A 239 31.13 1.86 19.36
N GLY A 240 31.76 3.04 19.39
CA GLY A 240 33.19 3.23 19.62
C GLY A 240 33.71 2.83 21.00
N ASP A 241 33.00 3.10 22.10
CA ASP A 241 33.68 3.04 23.42
C ASP A 241 33.18 1.96 24.39
N PHE A 242 31.92 1.53 24.36
CA PHE A 242 31.47 0.33 25.10
C PHE A 242 30.25 -0.28 24.41
N SER A 243 30.46 -1.36 23.65
CA SER A 243 29.38 -1.98 22.89
C SER A 243 28.25 -2.43 23.82
N TYR A 244 27.00 -2.07 23.49
CA TYR A 244 25.80 -2.57 24.19
C TYR A 244 25.79 -4.10 24.34
N ARG A 245 26.47 -4.81 23.41
CA ARG A 245 26.72 -6.25 23.47
C ARG A 245 27.57 -6.66 24.68
N ASN A 246 28.61 -5.91 25.01
CA ASN A 246 29.45 -6.18 26.18
C ASN A 246 28.70 -5.89 27.48
N LEU A 247 27.95 -4.78 27.53
CA LEU A 247 27.09 -4.46 28.67
C LEU A 247 25.99 -5.51 28.88
N SER A 248 25.34 -5.97 27.81
CA SER A 248 24.32 -7.02 27.90
C SER A 248 24.92 -8.34 28.35
N ARG A 249 26.11 -8.69 27.86
CA ARG A 249 26.83 -9.90 28.29
C ARG A 249 27.20 -9.82 29.77
N LEU A 250 27.76 -8.70 30.22
CA LEU A 250 28.15 -8.49 31.60
C LEU A 250 26.94 -8.50 32.54
N PHE A 251 25.82 -7.90 32.14
CA PHE A 251 24.56 -7.99 32.88
C PHE A 251 24.06 -9.44 33.01
N LEU A 252 24.06 -10.21 31.91
CA LEU A 252 23.66 -11.62 31.91
C LEU A 252 24.58 -12.49 32.78
N GLU A 253 25.89 -12.25 32.74
CA GLU A 253 26.87 -12.93 33.60
C GLU A 253 26.65 -12.59 35.08
N GLN A 254 26.37 -11.32 35.40
CA GLN A 254 26.11 -10.87 36.78
C GLN A 254 24.76 -11.35 37.34
N THR A 255 23.78 -11.64 36.49
CA THR A 255 22.42 -12.03 36.93
C THR A 255 22.18 -13.53 36.95
N ARG A 256 23.09 -14.33 36.38
CA ARG A 256 22.94 -15.78 36.16
C ARG A 256 22.63 -16.60 37.42
N ASN A 257 23.18 -16.22 38.57
CA ASN A 257 22.99 -16.89 39.87
C ASN A 257 22.44 -15.95 40.95
N THR A 258 21.70 -14.92 40.57
CA THR A 258 21.13 -13.96 41.54
C THR A 258 19.67 -14.27 41.85
N SER A 259 19.25 -13.96 43.08
CA SER A 259 17.84 -14.04 43.44
C SER A 259 17.00 -13.09 42.59
N TYR A 260 15.73 -13.42 42.38
CA TYR A 260 14.81 -12.59 41.60
C TYR A 260 14.68 -11.15 42.15
N VAL A 261 14.82 -10.99 43.47
CA VAL A 261 14.87 -9.69 44.15
C VAL A 261 16.09 -8.88 43.70
N ASN A 262 17.27 -9.50 43.65
CA ASN A 262 18.50 -8.84 43.21
C ASN A 262 18.47 -8.53 41.70
N PHE A 263 17.87 -9.41 40.90
CA PHE A 263 17.62 -9.16 39.48
C PHE A 263 16.77 -7.89 39.29
N LYS A 264 15.63 -7.79 39.99
CA LYS A 264 14.74 -6.60 39.96
C LYS A 264 15.47 -5.31 40.39
N ALA A 265 16.39 -5.40 41.34
CA ALA A 265 17.18 -4.25 41.80
C ALA A 265 18.26 -3.81 40.79
N ASN A 266 18.79 -4.75 40.00
CA ASN A 266 19.89 -4.50 39.06
C ASN A 266 19.41 -4.13 37.65
N LEU A 267 18.20 -4.54 37.26
CA LEU A 267 17.63 -4.25 35.95
C LEU A 267 17.50 -2.75 35.63
N PRO A 268 16.99 -1.87 36.53
CA PRO A 268 16.96 -0.43 36.27
C PRO A 268 18.36 0.17 36.08
N LYS A 269 19.34 -0.30 36.86
CA LYS A 269 20.74 0.16 36.76
C LYS A 269 21.34 -0.16 35.39
N TYR A 270 21.05 -1.35 34.85
CA TYR A 270 21.46 -1.74 33.51
C TYR A 270 20.79 -0.90 32.42
N LEU A 271 19.47 -0.73 32.50
CA LEU A 271 18.69 0.02 31.49
C LEU A 271 19.08 1.51 31.45
N LEU A 272 19.41 2.08 32.60
CA LEU A 272 19.71 3.52 32.74
C LEU A 272 21.21 3.84 32.73
N TYR A 273 22.08 2.83 32.63
CA TYR A 273 23.53 2.99 32.65
C TYR A 273 24.02 4.07 31.66
N THR A 274 23.48 4.07 30.44
CA THR A 274 23.89 5.00 29.37
C THR A 274 23.19 6.35 29.38
N VAL A 275 22.13 6.49 30.20
CA VAL A 275 21.24 7.66 30.22
C VAL A 275 21.30 8.38 31.57
N ASN A 276 22.17 7.94 32.49
CA ASN A 276 22.21 8.32 33.91
C ASN A 276 22.41 9.84 34.16
N ALA A 277 22.93 10.58 33.17
CA ALA A 277 23.10 12.04 33.25
C ALA A 277 21.84 12.85 32.89
N ASN A 278 20.79 12.22 32.35
CA ASN A 278 19.58 12.91 31.92
C ASN A 278 18.58 13.06 33.09
N PRO A 279 17.99 14.25 33.34
CA PRO A 279 16.95 14.41 34.37
C PRO A 279 15.75 13.48 34.19
N ILE A 280 15.42 13.09 32.96
CA ILE A 280 14.37 12.11 32.63
C ILE A 280 14.72 10.70 33.14
N ALA A 281 16.01 10.34 33.19
CA ALA A 281 16.43 9.03 33.68
C ALA A 281 16.06 8.82 35.16
N ARG A 282 16.01 9.90 35.96
CA ARG A 282 15.57 9.83 37.37
C ARG A 282 14.06 9.56 37.49
N GLN A 283 13.25 10.13 36.60
CA GLN A 283 11.81 9.84 36.53
C GLN A 283 11.53 8.41 36.05
N ILE A 284 12.32 7.92 35.10
CA ILE A 284 12.22 6.53 34.62
C ILE A 284 12.66 5.55 35.72
N ASP A 285 13.76 5.82 36.44
CA ASP A 285 14.24 4.99 37.54
C ASP A 285 13.18 4.86 38.65
N SER A 286 12.57 5.98 39.05
CA SER A 286 11.55 5.99 40.10
C SER A 286 10.29 5.20 39.68
N HIS A 287 9.85 5.35 38.44
CA HIS A 287 8.70 4.62 37.90
C HIS A 287 8.98 3.10 37.79
N LEU A 288 10.15 2.73 37.27
CA LEU A 288 10.55 1.33 37.13
C LEU A 288 10.69 0.65 38.50
N ARG A 289 11.32 1.31 39.48
CA ARG A 289 11.43 0.78 40.84
C ARG A 289 10.08 0.59 41.52
N ALA A 290 9.13 1.50 41.30
CA ALA A 290 7.79 1.37 41.85
C ALA A 290 7.07 0.13 41.29
N LYS A 291 7.15 -0.09 39.97
CA LYS A 291 6.53 -1.26 39.31
C LYS A 291 7.22 -2.58 39.66
N LEU A 292 8.53 -2.58 39.84
CA LEU A 292 9.30 -3.79 40.14
C LEU A 292 9.20 -4.24 41.62
N LYS A 293 8.81 -3.35 42.54
CA LYS A 293 8.59 -3.68 43.96
C LYS A 293 7.31 -4.48 44.23
N HIS A 294 6.35 -4.53 43.31
CA HIS A 294 5.14 -5.33 43.51
C HIS A 294 5.48 -6.83 43.50
N PRO A 295 5.07 -7.61 44.52
CA PRO A 295 5.06 -9.05 44.44
C PRO A 295 4.02 -9.47 43.40
N LEU A 296 4.40 -10.41 42.52
CA LEU A 296 3.43 -11.13 41.71
C LEU A 296 2.53 -11.90 42.68
N HIS A 297 1.22 -11.66 42.62
CA HIS A 297 0.22 -12.55 43.20
C HIS A 297 0.21 -13.89 42.46
#